data_AF-A0A090X5L1-F1
#
_entry.id   AF-A0A090X5L1-F1
#
_cell.length_a   1.000
_cell.length_b   1.000
_cell.length_c   1.000
_cell.angle_alpha   90.00
_cell.angle_beta   90.00
_cell.angle_gamma   90.00
#
_symmetry.space_group_name_H-M   'P 1'
#
loop_
_entity.id
_entity.type
_entity.pdbx_description
1 polymer ?
#
loop_
_entity_poly.entity_id
_entity_poly.type
_entity_poly.pdbx_seq_one_letter_code
_entity_poly.pdbx_strand_id
1 'polypeptide(L)'
;MFSFAEYFQANPPKYSVILAAFDGEELGLQGSKFFVKSNALAEKNIRCNLNMDMISRSDNNILFAVGTAYNETLKSIVTSTKGAGGLNIATGHDGHDGLENWTYSSDHGNFHKKEIPFLYFGVDDHKDYHEPTDDFENIHPEFYINAVKTIISIFEKVDDAKQL
;
A
#
# COMPACT_ATOMS: atom_id res chain seq x y z
N MET A 1 -8.57 5.92 -0.94
CA MET A 1 -9.74 5.02 -1.08
C MET A 1 -10.80 5.54 -2.04
N PHE A 2 -11.43 6.71 -1.81
CA PHE A 2 -12.50 7.20 -2.70
C PHE A 2 -12.05 7.44 -4.15
N SER A 3 -10.83 7.93 -4.36
CA SER A 3 -10.26 8.06 -5.72
C SER A 3 -10.15 6.72 -6.46
N PHE A 4 -9.91 5.61 -5.74
CA PHE A 4 -9.95 4.27 -6.34
C PHE A 4 -11.38 3.87 -6.70
N ALA A 5 -12.35 4.14 -5.82
CA ALA A 5 -13.76 3.86 -6.09
C ALA A 5 -14.26 4.61 -7.34
N GLU A 6 -13.90 5.90 -7.49
CA GLU A 6 -14.20 6.70 -8.67
C GLU A 6 -13.51 6.16 -9.92
N TYR A 7 -12.21 5.84 -9.81
CA TYR A 7 -11.45 5.26 -10.91
C TYR A 7 -12.08 3.95 -11.42
N PHE A 8 -12.55 3.07 -10.52
CA PHE A 8 -13.19 1.80 -10.88
C PHE A 8 -14.54 1.95 -11.58
N GLN A 9 -15.26 3.06 -11.40
CA GLN A 9 -16.49 3.31 -12.15
C GLN A 9 -16.20 3.50 -13.64
N ALA A 10 -15.10 4.16 -13.97
CA ALA A 10 -14.67 4.37 -15.35
C ALA A 10 -13.83 3.20 -15.90
N ASN A 11 -13.14 2.46 -15.01
CA ASN A 11 -12.22 1.38 -15.35
C ASN A 11 -12.53 0.12 -14.50
N PRO A 12 -13.55 -0.67 -14.87
CA PRO A 12 -13.93 -1.85 -14.10
C PRO A 12 -12.77 -2.85 -13.97
N PRO A 13 -12.43 -3.30 -12.75
CA PRO A 13 -11.33 -4.24 -12.54
C PRO A 13 -11.68 -5.65 -13.04
N LYS A 14 -10.65 -6.41 -13.44
CA LYS A 14 -10.76 -7.80 -13.89
C LYS A 14 -11.10 -8.73 -12.74
N TYR A 15 -10.58 -8.45 -11.55
CA TYR A 15 -10.89 -9.19 -10.32
C TYR A 15 -11.75 -8.35 -9.38
N SER A 16 -12.45 -9.03 -8.46
CA SER A 16 -13.20 -8.33 -7.42
C SER A 16 -12.25 -7.56 -6.49
N VAL A 17 -12.55 -6.28 -6.27
CA VAL A 17 -11.79 -5.42 -5.37
C VAL A 17 -12.58 -5.19 -4.09
N ILE A 18 -11.89 -5.28 -2.95
CA ILE A 18 -12.41 -4.90 -1.63
C ILE A 18 -11.71 -3.60 -1.23
N LEU A 19 -12.47 -2.53 -1.09
CA LEU A 19 -12.00 -1.31 -0.44
C LEU A 19 -12.26 -1.45 1.07
N ALA A 20 -11.19 -1.50 1.86
CA ALA A 20 -11.26 -1.69 3.30
C ALA A 20 -10.63 -0.50 4.02
N ALA A 21 -11.35 0.04 5.00
CA ALA A 21 -10.82 0.97 5.99
C ALA A 21 -10.88 0.26 7.35
N PHE A 22 -9.71 -0.07 7.89
CA PHE A 22 -9.61 -0.76 9.16
C PHE A 22 -9.65 0.22 10.33
N ASP A 23 -10.07 -0.29 11.48
CA ASP A 23 -10.15 0.45 12.74
C ASP A 23 -9.16 -0.16 13.74
N GLY A 24 -8.68 0.66 14.69
CA GLY A 24 -7.75 0.24 15.74
C GLY A 24 -6.39 -0.25 15.22
N GLU A 25 -5.87 0.38 14.16
CA GLU A 25 -4.51 0.17 13.63
C GLU A 25 -3.48 0.49 14.73
N GLU A 26 -3.53 1.71 15.28
CA GLU A 26 -2.69 2.21 16.37
C GLU A 26 -2.82 1.42 17.69
N LEU A 27 -3.90 0.64 17.83
CA LEU A 27 -4.14 -0.24 18.97
C LEU A 27 -3.63 -1.66 18.73
N GLY A 28 -2.73 -1.84 17.76
CA GLY A 28 -2.13 -3.12 17.39
C GLY A 28 -2.92 -3.88 16.33
N LEU A 29 -3.37 -3.17 15.28
CA LEU A 29 -3.96 -3.70 14.05
C LEU A 29 -5.25 -4.51 14.30
N GLN A 30 -6.10 -4.08 15.23
CA GLN A 30 -7.24 -4.89 15.69
C GLN A 30 -8.25 -5.18 14.57
N GLY A 31 -8.55 -4.18 13.74
CA GLY A 31 -9.49 -4.29 12.62
C GLY A 31 -9.02 -5.30 11.57
N SER A 32 -7.82 -5.12 11.04
CA SER A 32 -7.27 -6.05 10.04
C SER A 32 -7.06 -7.46 10.61
N LYS A 33 -6.61 -7.57 11.88
CA LYS A 33 -6.46 -8.84 12.58
C LYS A 33 -7.78 -9.59 12.72
N PHE A 34 -8.87 -8.89 13.03
CA PHE A 34 -10.20 -9.48 13.05
C PHE A 34 -10.62 -9.89 11.64
N PHE A 35 -10.45 -9.01 10.66
CA PHE A 35 -10.84 -9.23 9.27
C PHE A 35 -10.22 -10.50 8.68
N VAL A 36 -8.88 -10.67 8.79
CA VAL A 36 -8.17 -11.85 8.25
C VAL A 36 -8.46 -13.16 9.00
N LYS A 37 -9.01 -13.07 10.22
CA LYS A 37 -9.46 -14.25 10.99
C LYS A 37 -10.93 -14.56 10.80
N SER A 38 -11.71 -13.58 10.34
CA SER A 38 -13.14 -13.74 10.16
C SER A 38 -13.45 -14.66 8.98
N ASN A 39 -14.61 -15.32 9.02
CA ASN A 39 -15.08 -16.12 7.90
C ASN A 39 -15.40 -15.28 6.65
N ALA A 40 -15.35 -13.95 6.73
CA ALA A 40 -15.56 -13.08 5.57
C ALA A 40 -14.57 -13.38 4.42
N LEU A 41 -13.42 -13.97 4.74
CA LEU A 41 -12.38 -14.36 3.79
C LEU A 41 -12.24 -15.87 3.59
N ALA A 42 -12.98 -16.69 4.33
CA ALA A 42 -12.78 -18.15 4.34
C ALA A 42 -12.97 -18.81 2.95
N GLU A 43 -13.76 -18.19 2.08
CA GLU A 43 -13.97 -18.64 0.69
C GLU A 43 -13.31 -17.72 -0.36
N LYS A 44 -12.63 -16.66 0.07
CA LYS A 44 -12.06 -15.65 -0.84
C LYS A 44 -10.59 -15.96 -1.09
N ASN A 45 -10.25 -16.26 -2.35
CA ASN A 45 -8.86 -16.36 -2.79
C ASN A 45 -8.28 -14.95 -3.00
N ILE A 46 -7.83 -14.30 -1.91
CA ILE A 46 -7.22 -12.97 -1.97
C ILE A 46 -5.87 -13.09 -2.68
N ARG A 47 -5.77 -12.45 -3.85
CA ARG A 47 -4.55 -12.48 -4.68
C ARG A 47 -3.45 -11.54 -4.15
N CYS A 48 -3.85 -10.38 -3.63
CA CYS A 48 -2.91 -9.38 -3.12
C CYS A 48 -3.64 -8.39 -2.20
N ASN A 49 -2.94 -7.89 -1.19
CA ASN A 49 -3.34 -6.73 -0.40
C ASN A 49 -2.49 -5.51 -0.81
N LEU A 50 -3.13 -4.45 -1.31
CA LEU A 50 -2.48 -3.14 -1.51
C LEU A 50 -2.81 -2.25 -0.30
N ASN A 51 -1.86 -2.11 0.62
CA ASN A 51 -2.00 -1.29 1.81
C ASN A 51 -1.38 0.09 1.57
N MET A 52 -2.01 1.13 2.08
CA MET A 52 -1.55 2.51 1.90
C MET A 52 -1.57 3.17 3.26
N ASP A 53 -0.43 3.72 3.67
CA ASP A 53 -0.28 4.40 4.95
C ASP A 53 0.72 5.55 4.79
N MET A 54 0.48 6.67 5.45
CA MET A 54 1.32 7.87 5.35
C MET A 54 1.68 8.32 3.91
N ILE A 55 0.77 8.27 2.94
CA ILE A 55 1.09 8.55 1.52
C ILE A 55 0.98 10.04 1.11
N SER A 56 0.75 10.95 2.07
CA SER A 56 0.37 12.34 1.79
C SER A 56 1.56 13.31 1.68
N ARG A 57 2.73 12.92 2.20
CA ARG A 57 3.88 13.81 2.37
C ARG A 57 5.19 13.07 2.16
N SER A 58 6.12 13.67 1.46
CA SER A 58 7.48 13.14 1.31
C SER A 58 8.45 14.28 1.05
N ASP A 59 9.50 14.37 1.86
CA ASP A 59 10.53 15.41 1.74
C ASP A 59 11.55 15.09 0.61
N ASN A 60 11.71 13.80 0.28
CA ASN A 60 12.64 13.31 -0.74
C ASN A 60 11.93 12.90 -2.05
N ASN A 61 10.60 13.09 -2.13
CA ASN A 61 9.76 12.69 -3.27
C ASN A 61 9.83 11.18 -3.58
N ILE A 62 10.06 10.36 -2.55
CA ILE A 62 10.07 8.90 -2.63
C ILE A 62 8.78 8.35 -2.03
N LEU A 63 8.16 7.42 -2.73
CA LEU A 63 7.15 6.50 -2.21
C LEU A 63 7.78 5.10 -2.19
N PHE A 64 7.81 4.46 -1.03
CA PHE A 64 8.28 3.09 -0.91
C PHE A 64 7.16 2.10 -1.21
N ALA A 65 7.53 0.99 -1.82
CA ALA A 65 6.69 -0.19 -2.02
C ALA A 65 7.38 -1.38 -1.34
N VAL A 66 6.89 -1.72 -0.16
CA VAL A 66 7.37 -2.83 0.68
C VAL A 66 6.58 -4.08 0.34
N GLY A 67 7.18 -5.25 0.52
CA GLY A 67 6.61 -6.56 0.19
C GLY A 67 7.18 -7.16 -1.09
N THR A 68 7.99 -6.40 -1.84
CA THR A 68 8.55 -6.84 -3.13
C THR A 68 9.57 -7.97 -2.98
N ALA A 69 10.27 -8.06 -1.85
CA ALA A 69 11.19 -9.16 -1.59
C ALA A 69 10.49 -10.53 -1.50
N TYR A 70 9.19 -10.56 -1.23
CA TYR A 70 8.43 -11.81 -1.03
C TYR A 70 7.72 -12.32 -2.29
N ASN A 71 7.67 -11.52 -3.37
CA ASN A 71 6.97 -11.90 -4.59
C ASN A 71 7.62 -11.27 -5.84
N GLU A 72 8.23 -12.11 -6.68
CA GLU A 72 8.94 -11.66 -7.90
C GLU A 72 8.03 -10.96 -8.92
N THR A 73 6.75 -11.33 -8.98
CA THR A 73 5.80 -10.67 -9.88
C THR A 73 5.50 -9.25 -9.40
N LEU A 74 5.24 -9.08 -8.11
CA LEU A 74 5.05 -7.76 -7.51
C LEU A 74 6.31 -6.90 -7.62
N LYS A 75 7.50 -7.48 -7.40
CA LYS A 75 8.79 -6.80 -7.62
C LYS A 75 8.95 -6.31 -9.05
N SER A 76 8.66 -7.16 -10.05
CA SER A 76 8.72 -6.79 -11.46
C SER A 76 7.73 -5.68 -11.81
N ILE A 77 6.51 -5.74 -11.26
CA ILE A 77 5.49 -4.70 -11.44
C ILE A 77 5.98 -3.36 -10.88
N VAL A 78 6.48 -3.34 -9.65
CA VAL A 78 6.96 -2.11 -9.00
C VAL A 78 8.16 -1.52 -9.73
N THR A 79 9.20 -2.33 -9.97
CA THR A 79 10.45 -1.87 -10.61
C THR A 79 10.27 -1.45 -12.07
N SER A 80 9.25 -1.95 -12.78
CA SER A 80 8.89 -1.51 -14.14
C SER A 80 7.94 -0.30 -14.17
N THR A 81 7.46 0.17 -13.02
CA THR A 81 6.54 1.31 -12.94
C THR A 81 7.32 2.61 -12.83
N LYS A 82 6.93 3.60 -13.62
CA LYS A 82 7.41 4.98 -13.47
C LYS A 82 6.40 5.74 -12.61
N GLY A 83 6.87 6.44 -11.59
CA GLY A 83 6.00 7.27 -10.77
C GLY A 83 5.40 8.44 -11.56
N ALA A 84 4.16 8.77 -11.25
CA ALA A 84 3.47 9.90 -11.86
C ALA A 84 4.15 11.22 -11.46
N GLY A 85 4.17 12.20 -12.38
CA GLY A 85 4.71 13.54 -12.08
C GLY A 85 6.18 13.57 -11.67
N GLY A 86 6.97 12.53 -11.97
CA GLY A 86 8.37 12.44 -11.57
C GLY A 86 8.59 11.95 -10.13
N LEU A 87 7.54 11.46 -9.46
CA LEU A 87 7.66 10.76 -8.18
C LEU A 87 8.58 9.54 -8.32
N ASN A 88 9.44 9.31 -7.33
CA ASN A 88 10.32 8.15 -7.27
C ASN A 88 9.62 7.01 -6.53
N ILE A 89 9.31 5.92 -7.24
CA ILE A 89 8.86 4.68 -6.61
C ILE A 89 10.09 3.82 -6.29
N ALA A 90 10.23 3.40 -5.03
CA ALA A 90 11.38 2.63 -4.57
C ALA A 90 10.95 1.34 -3.86
N THR A 91 11.78 0.31 -3.94
CA THR A 91 11.66 -0.90 -3.13
C THR A 91 12.60 -0.79 -1.92
N GLY A 92 12.18 -1.29 -0.77
CA GLY A 92 13.00 -1.31 0.44
C GLY A 92 12.18 -1.70 1.66
N HIS A 93 12.79 -1.66 2.84
CA HIS A 93 12.17 -1.94 4.13
C HIS A 93 11.61 -3.36 4.29
N ASP A 94 12.07 -4.29 3.44
CA ASP A 94 11.74 -5.72 3.50
C ASP A 94 12.63 -6.50 4.52
N GLY A 95 13.52 -5.80 5.24
CA GLY A 95 14.40 -6.38 6.27
C GLY A 95 15.70 -7.01 5.76
N HIS A 96 16.08 -6.73 4.50
CA HIS A 96 17.28 -7.29 3.84
C HIS A 96 18.28 -6.24 3.35
N ASP A 97 17.97 -4.96 3.55
CA ASP A 97 18.67 -3.80 3.00
C ASP A 97 19.34 -2.92 4.07
N GLY A 98 19.24 -3.32 5.34
CA GLY A 98 19.74 -2.54 6.48
C GLY A 98 18.89 -1.33 6.85
N LEU A 99 17.72 -1.17 6.21
CA LEU A 99 16.71 -0.20 6.60
C LEU A 99 15.81 -0.77 7.72
N GLU A 100 14.96 0.09 8.28
CA GLU A 100 13.91 -0.37 9.18
C GLU A 100 12.98 -1.36 8.45
N ASN A 101 12.57 -2.42 9.15
CA ASN A 101 11.72 -3.43 8.56
C ASN A 101 10.24 -3.06 8.72
N TRP A 102 9.56 -2.77 7.61
CA TRP A 102 8.14 -2.41 7.55
C TRP A 102 7.23 -3.58 7.17
N THR A 103 7.73 -4.81 7.08
CA THR A 103 6.94 -6.00 6.73
C THR A 103 5.74 -6.22 7.66
N TYR A 104 5.81 -5.73 8.90
CA TYR A 104 4.72 -5.85 9.88
C TYR A 104 4.33 -4.50 10.53
N SER A 105 4.67 -3.37 9.90
CA SER A 105 4.48 -2.04 10.49
C SER A 105 3.06 -1.48 10.37
N SER A 106 2.20 -2.05 9.52
CA SER A 106 0.81 -1.61 9.32
C SER A 106 -0.09 -2.82 9.02
N ASP A 107 -1.35 -2.57 8.66
CA ASP A 107 -2.41 -3.59 8.53
C ASP A 107 -2.08 -4.76 7.58
N HIS A 108 -1.24 -4.53 6.56
CA HIS A 108 -0.75 -5.59 5.66
C HIS A 108 -0.04 -6.72 6.40
N GLY A 109 0.57 -6.45 7.56
CA GLY A 109 1.27 -7.46 8.34
C GLY A 109 0.37 -8.64 8.75
N ASN A 110 -0.93 -8.39 8.96
CA ASN A 110 -1.90 -9.46 9.26
C ASN A 110 -2.26 -10.31 8.03
N PHE A 111 -2.20 -9.74 6.82
CA PHE A 111 -2.34 -10.46 5.56
C PHE A 111 -1.10 -11.29 5.27
N HIS A 112 0.09 -10.71 5.47
CA HIS A 112 1.35 -11.42 5.27
C HIS A 112 1.48 -12.63 6.21
N LYS A 113 1.04 -12.53 7.47
CA LYS A 113 0.95 -13.68 8.41
C LYS A 113 0.05 -14.82 7.92
N LYS A 114 -0.81 -14.57 6.94
CA LYS A 114 -1.70 -15.54 6.29
C LYS A 114 -1.20 -15.95 4.91
N GLU A 115 0.06 -15.63 4.59
CA GLU A 115 0.70 -15.95 3.30
C GLU A 115 0.02 -15.28 2.11
N ILE A 116 -0.76 -14.21 2.36
CA ILE A 116 -1.35 -13.39 1.31
C ILE A 116 -0.28 -12.40 0.83
N PRO A 117 0.02 -12.35 -0.50
CA PRO A 117 0.94 -11.35 -1.05
C PRO A 117 0.47 -9.93 -0.74
N PHE A 118 1.41 -9.01 -0.55
CA PHE A 118 1.07 -7.62 -0.26
C PHE A 118 2.03 -6.66 -0.96
N LEU A 119 1.55 -5.44 -1.18
CA LEU A 119 2.38 -4.25 -1.33
C LEU A 119 1.92 -3.22 -0.30
N TYR A 120 2.85 -2.76 0.52
CA TYR A 120 2.64 -1.64 1.43
C TYR A 120 3.27 -0.39 0.82
N PHE A 121 2.47 0.66 0.67
CA PHE A 121 2.91 1.96 0.19
C PHE A 121 2.98 2.95 1.36
N GLY A 122 4.16 3.52 1.56
CA GLY A 122 4.41 4.51 2.58
C GLY A 122 5.65 5.35 2.31
N VAL A 123 5.91 6.27 3.21
CA VAL A 123 7.02 7.21 3.18
C VAL A 123 7.80 7.10 4.49
N ASP A 124 9.03 7.61 4.51
CA ASP A 124 9.78 7.75 5.75
C ASP A 124 9.05 8.66 6.74
N ASP A 125 9.25 8.41 8.04
CA ASP A 125 8.75 9.27 9.09
C ASP A 125 9.16 10.73 8.86
N HIS A 126 8.21 11.64 9.08
CA HIS A 126 8.45 13.07 9.06
C HIS A 126 8.42 13.66 10.46
N LYS A 127 8.92 14.88 10.60
CA LYS A 127 9.02 15.60 11.90
C LYS A 127 7.70 15.71 12.67
N ASP A 128 6.57 15.63 11.96
CA ASP A 128 5.22 15.77 12.52
C ASP A 128 4.55 14.41 12.80
N TYR A 129 5.24 13.29 12.54
CA TYR A 129 4.68 11.95 12.74
C TYR A 129 4.43 11.66 14.23
N HIS A 130 3.25 11.13 14.57
CA HIS A 130 2.76 10.95 15.94
C HIS A 130 2.70 12.25 16.78
N GLU A 131 2.74 13.41 16.14
CA GLU A 131 2.64 14.71 16.81
C GLU A 131 1.30 15.39 16.47
N PRO A 132 0.77 16.26 17.37
CA PRO A 132 -0.44 17.04 17.10
C PRO A 132 -0.32 17.99 15.89
N THR A 133 0.88 18.13 15.33
CA THR A 133 1.17 18.95 14.16
C THR A 133 1.01 18.18 12.84
N ASP A 134 0.63 16.91 12.85
CA ASP A 134 0.22 16.18 11.65
C ASP A 134 -1.16 16.65 11.18
N ASP A 135 -1.18 17.84 10.58
CA ASP A 135 -2.38 18.54 10.12
C ASP A 135 -2.36 18.78 8.61
N PHE A 136 -3.54 19.07 8.05
CA PHE A 136 -3.77 19.24 6.62
C PHE A 136 -2.79 20.21 5.94
N GLU A 137 -2.40 21.28 6.64
CA GLU A 137 -1.49 22.32 6.16
C GLU A 137 -0.08 21.78 5.81
N ASN A 138 0.31 20.64 6.40
CA ASN A 138 1.63 20.05 6.21
C ASN A 138 1.67 18.98 5.10
N ILE A 139 0.53 18.67 4.48
CA ILE A 139 0.46 17.75 3.34
C ILE A 139 1.22 18.33 2.15
N HIS A 140 1.84 17.47 1.33
CA HIS A 140 2.43 17.84 0.04
C HIS A 140 1.45 17.48 -1.09
N PRO A 141 0.56 18.39 -1.55
CA PRO A 141 -0.61 17.98 -2.35
C PRO A 141 -0.23 17.38 -3.71
N GLU A 142 0.81 17.91 -4.36
CA GLU A 142 1.30 17.39 -5.62
C GLU A 142 1.89 15.98 -5.46
N PHE A 143 2.66 15.75 -4.40
CA PHE A 143 3.18 14.43 -4.06
C PHE A 143 2.03 13.45 -3.82
N TYR A 144 1.04 13.81 -2.98
CA TYR A 144 -0.11 12.95 -2.69
C TYR A 144 -0.88 12.56 -3.96
N ILE A 145 -1.17 13.51 -4.85
CA ILE A 145 -1.84 13.24 -6.12
C ILE A 145 -1.01 12.27 -6.98
N ASN A 146 0.30 12.50 -7.05
CA ASN A 146 1.21 11.64 -7.80
C ASN A 146 1.36 10.25 -7.18
N ALA A 147 1.34 10.14 -5.85
CA ALA A 147 1.35 8.87 -5.12
C ALA A 147 0.09 8.06 -5.46
N VAL A 148 -1.10 8.66 -5.32
CA VAL A 148 -2.37 8.00 -5.66
C VAL A 148 -2.38 7.53 -7.13
N LYS A 149 -1.95 8.38 -8.07
CA LYS A 149 -1.86 8.00 -9.50
C LYS A 149 -0.87 6.85 -9.73
N THR A 150 0.27 6.87 -9.04
CA THR A 150 1.29 5.81 -9.14
C THR A 150 0.74 4.49 -8.61
N ILE A 151 0.07 4.49 -7.46
CA ILE A 151 -0.53 3.29 -6.87
C ILE A 151 -1.67 2.76 -7.76
N ILE A 152 -2.47 3.62 -8.40
CA ILE A 152 -3.46 3.19 -9.41
C ILE A 152 -2.79 2.50 -10.59
N SER A 153 -1.68 3.04 -11.12
CA SER A 153 -0.96 2.40 -12.22
C SER A 153 -0.34 1.05 -11.82
N ILE A 154 0.11 0.92 -10.57
CA ILE A 154 0.55 -0.37 -10.03
C ILE A 154 -0.63 -1.33 -9.91
N PHE A 155 -1.78 -0.87 -9.42
CA PHE A 155 -2.99 -1.67 -9.33
C PHE A 155 -3.39 -2.23 -10.70
N GLU A 156 -3.40 -1.43 -11.77
CA GLU A 156 -3.72 -1.88 -13.14
C GLU A 156 -2.84 -3.07 -13.53
N LYS A 157 -1.53 -3.00 -13.26
CA LYS A 157 -0.58 -4.08 -13.55
C LYS A 157 -0.80 -5.32 -12.68
N VAL A 158 -1.18 -5.14 -11.41
CA VAL A 158 -1.52 -6.24 -10.49
C VAL A 158 -2.81 -6.93 -10.95
N ASP A 159 -3.82 -6.17 -11.36
CA ASP A 159 -5.09 -6.66 -11.90
C ASP A 159 -4.91 -7.38 -13.25
N ASP A 160 -3.91 -6.98 -14.03
CA ASP A 160 -3.51 -7.66 -15.27
C ASP A 160 -2.67 -8.92 -15.05
N ALA A 161 -2.06 -9.08 -13.87
CA ALA A 161 -1.16 -10.19 -13.57
C ALA A 161 -1.92 -11.52 -13.52
N LYS A 162 -1.49 -12.48 -14.35
CA LYS A 162 -2.09 -13.82 -14.41
C LYS A 162 -1.87 -14.63 -13.14
N GLN A 163 -0.73 -14.45 -12.48
CA GLN A 163 -0.34 -15.18 -11.28
C GLN A 163 0.26 -14.20 -10.27
N LEU A 164 -0.14 -14.38 -9.01
CA LEU A 164 0.35 -13.68 -7.83
C LEU A 164 0.54 -14.71 -6.73
#